data_AF-A0A0A2I5B6-F1
#
_entry.id   AF-A0A0A2I5B6-F1
#
_cell.length_a   1.000
_cell.length_b   1.000
_cell.length_c   1.000
_cell.angle_alpha   90.00
_cell.angle_beta   90.00
_cell.angle_gamma   90.00
#
_symmetry.space_group_name_H-M   'P 1'
#
loop_
_entity.id
_entity.type
_entity.pdbx_description
1 polymer ?
#
loop_
_entity_poly.entity_id
_entity_poly.type
_entity_poly.pdbx_seq_one_letter_code
_entity_poly.pdbx_strand_id
1 'polypeptide(L)'
;MPRIPFSVILKAQRENYLLPILLKECRTVDSARNELRWLQERAVRDSESLSRPKAWRSRLRSMCQMRSRGYPLQYILGDQPFGDLEILCRRGVLIPRSAHRISKRGISC
;
A
#
# COMPACT_ATOMS: atom_id res chain seq x y z
N MET A 1 -14.91 -7.26 12.06
CA MET A 1 -14.47 -6.45 10.90
C MET A 1 -15.64 -5.64 10.37
N PRO A 2 -15.48 -4.34 10.11
CA PRO A 2 -16.55 -3.51 9.55
C PRO A 2 -16.91 -3.99 8.13
N ARG A 3 -18.21 -4.11 7.84
CA ARG A 3 -18.70 -4.46 6.51
C ARG A 3 -18.53 -3.28 5.56
N ILE A 4 -18.05 -3.55 4.36
CA ILE A 4 -17.94 -2.53 3.30
C ILE A 4 -19.33 -2.42 2.65
N PRO A 5 -19.94 -1.23 2.59
CA PRO A 5 -21.23 -1.06 1.94
C PRO A 5 -21.11 -1.30 0.43
N PHE A 6 -22.13 -1.90 -0.16
CA PHE A 6 -22.12 -2.23 -1.59
C PHE A 6 -21.96 -0.98 -2.49
N SER A 7 -22.50 0.16 -2.07
CA SER A 7 -22.33 1.45 -2.76
C SER A 7 -20.85 1.85 -2.93
N VAL A 8 -20.01 1.56 -1.94
CA VAL A 8 -18.57 1.82 -2.00
C VAL A 8 -17.88 0.89 -3.00
N ILE A 9 -18.29 -0.38 -3.06
CA ILE A 9 -17.78 -1.35 -4.04
C ILE A 9 -18.13 -0.89 -5.45
N LEU A 10 -19.39 -0.48 -5.69
CA LEU A 10 -19.83 0.02 -6.98
C LEU A 10 -19.10 1.28 -7.41
N LYS A 11 -18.89 2.23 -6.50
CA LYS A 11 -18.12 3.46 -6.77
C LYS A 11 -16.70 3.12 -7.19
N ALA A 12 -16.02 2.26 -6.43
CA ALA A 12 -14.65 1.83 -6.74
C ALA A 12 -14.55 1.12 -8.10
N GLN A 13 -15.55 0.29 -8.44
CA GLN A 13 -15.57 -0.43 -9.71
C GLN A 13 -15.69 0.50 -10.92
N ARG A 14 -16.43 1.62 -10.79
CA ARG A 14 -16.52 2.66 -11.84
C ARG A 14 -15.21 3.43 -12.02
N GLU A 15 -14.44 3.61 -10.94
CA GLU A 15 -13.15 4.31 -11.00
C GLU A 15 -12.06 3.43 -11.61
N ASN A 16 -11.91 2.19 -11.12
CA ASN A 16 -10.94 1.24 -11.64
C ASN A 16 -11.33 -0.18 -11.25
N TYR A 17 -11.30 -1.10 -12.20
CA TYR A 17 -11.68 -2.51 -11.98
C TYR A 17 -10.79 -3.24 -10.94
N LEU A 18 -9.59 -2.74 -10.63
CA LEU A 18 -8.68 -3.29 -9.62
C LEU A 18 -8.98 -2.80 -8.19
N LEU A 19 -9.67 -1.67 -8.01
CA LEU A 19 -9.96 -1.13 -6.68
C LEU A 19 -10.84 -2.06 -5.82
N PRO A 20 -11.90 -2.72 -6.36
CA PRO A 20 -12.66 -3.70 -5.60
C PRO A 20 -11.82 -4.87 -5.05
N ILE A 21 -10.74 -5.24 -5.75
CA ILE A 21 -9.83 -6.31 -5.31
C ILE A 21 -9.06 -5.87 -4.05
N LEU A 22 -8.58 -4.63 -4.04
CA LEU A 22 -7.83 -4.05 -2.92
C LEU A 22 -8.72 -3.66 -1.74
N LEU A 23 -9.97 -3.28 -2.00
CA LEU A 23 -10.95 -2.92 -0.97
C LEU A 23 -11.18 -4.04 0.05
N LYS A 24 -11.07 -5.31 -0.37
CA LYS A 24 -11.15 -6.47 0.53
C LYS A 24 -10.23 -6.34 1.74
N GLU A 25 -9.06 -5.73 1.54
CA GLU A 25 -8.06 -5.57 2.58
C GLU A 25 -7.98 -4.14 3.12
N CYS A 26 -8.03 -3.14 2.23
CA CYS A 26 -7.87 -1.72 2.57
C CYS A 26 -9.08 -1.16 3.34
N ARG A 27 -10.27 -1.76 3.16
CA ARG A 27 -11.58 -1.36 3.73
C ARG A 27 -12.09 0.03 3.36
N THR A 28 -11.24 0.95 2.90
CA THR A 28 -11.58 2.29 2.42
C THR A 28 -11.10 2.51 0.99
N VAL A 29 -11.80 3.36 0.25
CA VAL A 29 -11.46 3.69 -1.15
C VAL A 29 -10.14 4.44 -1.21
N ASP A 30 -9.90 5.39 -0.30
CA ASP A 30 -8.68 6.19 -0.29
C ASP A 30 -7.43 5.37 -0.02
N SER A 31 -7.50 4.41 0.92
CA SER A 31 -6.42 3.47 1.15
C SER A 31 -6.20 2.55 -0.07
N ALA A 32 -7.27 2.04 -0.68
CA ALA A 32 -7.17 1.22 -1.88
C ALA A 32 -6.56 1.99 -3.08
N ARG A 33 -6.86 3.28 -3.24
CA ARG A 33 -6.24 4.14 -4.27
C ARG A 33 -4.76 4.36 -4.01
N ASN A 34 -4.37 4.60 -2.76
CA ASN A 34 -2.96 4.77 -2.39
C ASN A 34 -2.16 3.50 -2.65
N GLU A 35 -2.66 2.34 -2.21
CA GLU A 35 -2.03 1.05 -2.49
C GLU A 35 -1.94 0.79 -4.01
N LEU A 36 -3.02 1.03 -4.76
CA LEU A 36 -3.02 0.85 -6.21
C LEU A 36 -1.96 1.70 -6.90
N ARG A 37 -1.79 2.96 -6.46
CA ARG A 37 -0.76 3.88 -6.99
C ARG A 37 0.63 3.28 -6.80
N TRP A 38 0.98 2.86 -5.58
CA TRP A 38 2.29 2.28 -5.29
C TRP A 38 2.53 0.97 -6.05
N LEU A 39 1.53 0.08 -6.10
CA LEU A 39 1.59 -1.16 -6.86
C LEU A 39 1.82 -0.90 -8.35
N GLN A 40 1.18 0.13 -8.91
CA GLN A 40 1.33 0.52 -10.30
C GLN A 40 2.73 1.08 -10.58
N GLU A 41 3.21 2.01 -9.74
CA GLU A 41 4.57 2.56 -9.85
C GLU A 41 5.63 1.45 -9.84
N ARG A 42 5.50 0.50 -8.91
CA ARG A 42 6.40 -0.65 -8.84
C ARG A 42 6.28 -1.57 -10.06
N ALA A 43 5.07 -1.86 -10.53
CA ALA A 43 4.88 -2.72 -11.70
C ALA A 43 5.45 -2.11 -12.98
N VAL A 44 5.37 -0.78 -13.15
CA VAL A 44 6.00 -0.07 -14.27
C VAL A 44 7.52 -0.17 -14.17
N ARG A 45 8.09 0.12 -12.99
CA ARG A 45 9.54 0.00 -12.75
C ARG A 45 10.08 -1.41 -13.02
N ASP A 46 9.38 -2.44 -12.53
CA ASP A 46 9.72 -3.84 -12.79
C ASP A 46 9.72 -4.12 -14.32
N SER A 47 8.76 -3.55 -15.06
CA SER A 47 8.65 -3.77 -16.51
C SER A 47 9.72 -3.06 -17.32
N GLU A 48 10.16 -1.88 -16.87
CA GLU A 48 11.28 -1.12 -17.44
C GLU A 48 12.59 -1.86 -17.22
N SER A 49 12.85 -2.32 -15.98
CA SER A 49 14.03 -3.11 -15.64
C SER A 49 14.15 -4.42 -16.43
N LEU A 50 13.02 -5.01 -16.83
CA LEU A 50 12.97 -6.25 -17.60
C LEU A 50 12.87 -6.02 -19.12
N SER A 51 12.95 -4.76 -19.60
CA SER A 51 12.78 -4.40 -21.02
C SER A 51 11.47 -4.93 -21.63
N ARG A 52 10.41 -5.05 -20.83
CA ARG A 52 9.09 -5.59 -21.23
C ARG A 52 7.97 -4.58 -20.93
N PRO A 53 7.87 -3.46 -21.66
CA PRO A 53 6.99 -2.33 -21.33
C PRO A 53 5.49 -2.66 -21.36
N LYS A 54 5.06 -3.78 -21.94
CA LYS A 54 3.65 -4.23 -21.91
C LYS A 54 3.33 -5.16 -20.73
N ALA A 55 4.34 -5.68 -20.03
CA ALA A 55 4.15 -6.67 -18.98
C ALA A 55 3.64 -6.09 -17.65
N TRP A 56 3.80 -4.78 -17.40
CA TRP A 56 3.41 -4.16 -16.12
C TRP A 56 1.95 -4.38 -15.76
N ARG A 57 1.03 -4.43 -16.74
CA ARG A 57 -0.40 -4.67 -16.49
C ARG A 57 -0.64 -6.05 -15.86
N SER A 58 0.03 -7.07 -16.37
CA SER A 58 -0.06 -8.43 -15.83
C SER A 58 0.57 -8.52 -14.44
N ARG A 59 1.72 -7.85 -14.24
CA ARG A 59 2.40 -7.73 -12.95
C ARG A 59 1.53 -7.02 -11.91
N LEU A 60 0.96 -5.88 -12.24
CA LEU A 60 0.05 -5.11 -11.38
C LEU A 60 -1.16 -5.94 -10.95
N ARG A 61 -1.78 -6.67 -11.89
CA ARG A 61 -2.91 -7.55 -11.58
C ARG A 61 -2.51 -8.65 -10.60
N SER A 62 -1.34 -9.27 -10.80
CA SER A 62 -0.79 -10.27 -9.88
C SER A 62 -0.55 -9.68 -8.48
N MET A 63 0.01 -8.48 -8.39
CA MET A 63 0.23 -7.78 -7.13
C MET A 63 -1.07 -7.46 -6.39
N CYS A 64 -2.10 -6.96 -7.09
CA CYS A 64 -3.42 -6.73 -6.50
C CYS A 64 -4.06 -8.02 -5.97
N GLN A 65 -3.89 -9.14 -6.69
CA GLN A 65 -4.37 -10.45 -6.25
C GLN A 65 -3.66 -10.93 -5.00
N MET A 66 -2.33 -10.84 -4.93
CA MET A 66 -1.58 -11.14 -3.71
C MET A 66 -2.07 -10.29 -2.55
N ARG A 67 -2.23 -8.98 -2.78
CA ARG A 67 -2.72 -8.08 -1.74
C ARG A 67 -4.07 -8.54 -1.21
N SER A 68 -5.03 -8.86 -2.09
CA SER A 68 -6.37 -9.33 -1.70
C SER A 68 -6.41 -10.66 -0.92
N ARG A 69 -5.31 -11.41 -0.93
CA ARG A 69 -5.13 -12.64 -0.14
C ARG A 69 -4.53 -12.37 1.25
N GLY A 70 -4.37 -11.11 1.63
CA GLY A 70 -3.82 -10.70 2.93
C GLY A 70 -2.30 -10.56 2.95
N TYR A 71 -1.61 -10.64 1.80
CA TYR A 71 -0.17 -10.40 1.77
C TYR A 71 0.12 -8.94 2.14
N PRO A 72 1.10 -8.66 3.03
CA PRO A 72 1.51 -7.30 3.34
C PRO A 72 1.96 -6.56 2.09
N LEU A 73 1.51 -5.30 1.93
CA LEU A 73 1.87 -4.47 0.78
C LEU A 73 3.40 -4.38 0.57
N GLN A 74 4.16 -4.23 1.65
CA GLN A 74 5.63 -4.14 1.64
C GLN A 74 6.33 -5.45 1.23
N TYR A 75 5.66 -6.60 1.28
CA TYR A 75 6.24 -7.83 0.74
C TYR A 75 6.01 -7.92 -0.77
N ILE A 76 4.92 -7.29 -1.25
CA ILE A 76 4.52 -7.28 -2.65
C ILE A 76 5.35 -6.26 -3.44
N LEU A 77 5.44 -5.04 -2.92
CA LEU A 77 6.43 -4.07 -3.34
C LEU A 77 7.73 -4.53 -2.65
N GLY A 78 8.65 -5.29 -3.20
CA GLY A 78 9.86 -5.72 -2.44
C GLY A 78 10.81 -4.63 -1.92
N ASP A 79 10.33 -3.45 -1.50
CA ASP A 79 11.02 -2.43 -0.71
C ASP A 79 10.54 -2.50 0.75
N GLN A 80 11.44 -2.93 1.62
CA GLN A 80 11.36 -2.58 3.03
C GLN A 80 12.45 -1.54 3.29
N PRO A 81 12.07 -0.37 3.84
CA PRO A 81 12.96 0.16 4.87
C PRO A 81 12.16 0.69 6.06
N PHE A 82 12.70 0.46 7.26
CA PHE A 82 12.47 1.32 8.41
C PHE A 82 13.36 2.58 8.31
N GLY A 83 13.56 3.12 7.11
CA GLY A 83 14.65 4.08 6.83
C GLY A 83 16.03 3.51 7.18
N ASP A 84 16.99 4.40 7.51
CA ASP A 84 18.33 4.08 8.06
C ASP A 84 18.30 3.67 9.56
N LEU A 85 17.13 3.31 10.09
CA LEU A 85 16.98 3.08 11.53
C LEU A 85 17.26 1.62 11.88
N GLU A 86 18.39 1.38 12.55
CA GLU A 86 18.67 0.12 13.22
C GLU A 86 17.80 0.02 14.48
N ILE A 87 16.62 -0.60 14.36
CA ILE A 87 15.69 -0.77 15.49
C ILE A 87 16.06 -2.04 16.26
N LEU A 88 16.77 -1.88 17.38
CA LEU A 88 17.00 -2.95 18.35
C LEU A 88 15.68 -3.26 19.10
N CYS A 89 14.94 -4.27 18.64
CA CYS A 89 13.71 -4.71 19.29
C CYS A 89 14.00 -5.64 20.48
N ARG A 90 13.61 -5.25 21.69
CA ARG A 90 13.56 -6.12 22.89
C ARG A 90 12.11 -6.44 23.28
N ARG A 91 11.92 -7.59 23.93
CA ARG A 91 10.60 -8.07 24.35
C ARG A 91 9.99 -7.07 25.36
N GLY A 92 8.80 -6.55 25.07
CA GLY A 92 8.07 -5.60 25.93
C GLY A 92 8.03 -4.15 25.46
N VAL A 93 8.55 -3.81 24.28
CA VAL A 93 8.54 -2.44 23.76
C VAL A 93 7.55 -2.28 22.60
N LEU A 94 6.74 -1.21 22.64
CA LEU A 94 5.81 -0.83 21.58
C LEU A 94 6.59 -0.41 20.32
N ILE A 95 6.29 -1.04 19.18
CA ILE A 95 6.86 -0.63 17.88
C ILE A 95 6.33 0.76 17.54
N PRO A 96 7.19 1.76 17.24
CA PRO A 96 6.75 3.10 16.88
C PRO A 96 5.96 3.05 15.57
N ARG A 97 4.64 3.11 15.68
CA ARG A 97 3.79 3.49 14.54
C ARG A 97 3.88 5.00 14.44
N SER A 98 4.35 5.52 13.32
CA SER A 98 4.57 6.95 13.10
C SER A 98 3.27 7.75 13.27
N ALA A 99 3.03 8.16 14.52
CA ALA A 99 1.95 9.03 14.91
C ALA A 99 2.46 10.47 14.79
N HIS A 100 2.04 11.13 13.71
CA HIS A 100 1.91 12.58 13.58
C HIS A 100 3.21 13.42 13.71
N ARG A 101 3.65 13.95 12.56
CA ARG A 101 4.53 15.12 12.46
C ARG A 101 3.84 16.32 13.11
N ILE A 102 4.11 16.58 14.39
CA ILE A 102 3.75 17.85 15.02
C ILE A 102 4.76 18.90 14.56
N SER A 103 4.24 19.91 13.87
CA SER A 103 4.92 21.12 13.44
C SER A 103 5.72 21.72 14.60
N LYS A 104 7.03 21.91 14.42
CA LYS A 104 7.85 22.70 15.33
C LYS A 104 7.40 24.16 15.24
N ARG A 105 6.50 24.58 16.14
CA ARG A 105 6.36 25.99 16.54
C ARG A 105 6.96 26.13 17.94
N GLY A 106 8.02 26.96 18.00
CA GLY A 106 8.59 27.72 19.12
C GLY A 106 8.57 27.14 20.53
N ILE A 107 9.72 27.22 21.22
CA ILE A 107 9.97 28.16 22.32
C ILE A 107 11.48 28.14 22.57
N SER A 108 12.11 29.30 22.41
CA SER A 108 13.43 29.60 22.94
C SER A 108 13.21 30.15 24.35
N CYS A 109 13.79 29.50 25.34
CA CYS A 109 14.11 30.10 26.64
C CYS A 109 15.61 29.90 26.84
#